data_AF-A0A833H1R7-F1
#
_entry.id   AF-A0A833H1R7-F1
#
_cell.length_a   1.000
_cell.length_b   1.000
_cell.length_c   1.000
_cell.angle_alpha   90.00
_cell.angle_beta   90.00
_cell.angle_gamma   90.00
#
_symmetry.space_group_name_H-M   'P 1'
#
loop_
_entity.id
_entity.type
_entity.pdbx_description
1 polymer ?
#
loop_
_entity_poly.entity_id
_entity_poly.type
_entity_poly.pdbx_seq_one_letter_code
_entity_poly.pdbx_strand_id
1 'polypeptide(L)'
;MKKILVLSLMMTALIALVSCGKKKPDGSQYEAVCAKVAKCDKQMAAFPEIDKHCVKMFVSLEQKLPAAVSPAVECINNTPCEELSFAKCSEGMAQNLQGMIPGLPQQ
;
A
#
# COMPACT_ATOMS: atom_id res chain seq x y z
N MET A 1 -48.19 -34.14 -20.81
CA MET A 1 -47.64 -34.59 -19.50
C MET A 1 -46.66 -35.74 -19.72
N LYS A 2 -45.34 -35.47 -19.73
CA LYS A 2 -44.30 -36.50 -19.61
C LYS A 2 -42.92 -35.86 -19.37
N LYS A 3 -42.20 -36.45 -18.40
CA LYS A 3 -40.74 -36.42 -18.14
C LYS A 3 -40.25 -35.17 -17.39
N ILE A 4 -40.10 -35.19 -16.06
CA ILE A 4 -39.12 -35.93 -15.21
C ILE A 4 -37.67 -35.47 -15.45
N LEU A 5 -37.03 -35.09 -14.34
CA LEU A 5 -35.59 -35.02 -14.07
C LEU A 5 -34.79 -33.88 -14.71
N VAL A 6 -34.72 -32.75 -14.00
CA VAL A 6 -33.43 -32.03 -13.81
C VAL A 6 -33.29 -31.68 -12.33
N LEU A 7 -33.21 -32.74 -11.52
CA LEU A 7 -32.60 -32.71 -10.19
C LEU A 7 -31.09 -32.88 -10.41
N SER A 8 -30.27 -32.10 -9.70
CA SER A 8 -28.80 -32.05 -9.75
C SER A 8 -28.20 -31.18 -10.86
N LEU A 9 -28.13 -29.87 -10.61
CA LEU A 9 -26.98 -29.11 -11.08
C LEU A 9 -26.59 -28.08 -10.00
N MET A 10 -25.48 -28.42 -9.33
CA MET A 10 -24.54 -27.50 -8.68
C MET A 10 -24.91 -26.88 -7.33
N MET A 11 -25.02 -27.75 -6.31
CA MET A 11 -24.45 -27.45 -4.98
C MET A 11 -22.91 -27.41 -5.07
N THR A 12 -22.35 -26.37 -5.68
CA THR A 12 -20.88 -26.21 -5.75
C THR A 12 -20.43 -24.76 -5.69
N ALA A 13 -21.06 -23.95 -4.84
CA ALA A 13 -20.63 -22.59 -4.55
C ALA A 13 -20.31 -22.38 -3.05
N LEU A 14 -19.96 -23.44 -2.32
CA LEU A 14 -19.69 -23.41 -0.87
C LEU A 14 -18.27 -23.88 -0.48
N ILE A 15 -17.30 -23.83 -1.40
CA ILE A 15 -15.88 -24.12 -1.09
C ILE A 15 -14.99 -22.86 -1.19
N ALA A 16 -15.56 -21.67 -1.39
CA ALA A 16 -14.79 -20.42 -1.38
C ALA A 16 -14.46 -19.89 0.04
N LEU A 17 -14.70 -20.67 1.11
CA LEU A 17 -14.57 -20.21 2.50
C LEU A 17 -13.33 -20.74 3.25
N VAL A 18 -12.45 -21.55 2.66
CA VAL A 18 -11.33 -22.13 3.42
C VAL A 18 -10.01 -22.22 2.65
N SER A 19 -9.61 -21.11 2.04
CA SER A 19 -8.19 -20.84 1.71
C SER A 19 -7.94 -19.34 1.60
N CYS A 20 -8.45 -18.56 2.56
CA CYS A 20 -7.92 -17.22 2.83
C CYS A 20 -6.58 -17.35 3.58
N GLY A 21 -5.61 -18.03 2.96
CA GLY A 21 -4.22 -17.83 3.31
C GLY A 21 -3.96 -16.33 3.18
N LYS A 22 -3.53 -15.70 4.28
CA LYS A 22 -3.27 -14.26 4.40
C LYS A 22 -2.69 -13.75 3.08
N LYS A 23 -3.51 -13.12 2.23
CA LYS A 23 -3.02 -12.50 0.99
C LYS A 23 -1.97 -11.51 1.45
N LYS A 24 -0.72 -11.72 1.03
CA LYS A 24 0.28 -10.68 1.19
C LYS A 24 -0.34 -9.42 0.59
N PRO A 25 -0.34 -8.29 1.30
CA PRO A 25 -0.81 -7.05 0.72
C PRO A 25 -0.08 -6.82 -0.61
N ASP A 26 -0.85 -6.61 -1.67
CA ASP A 26 -0.30 -6.37 -3.00
C ASP A 26 0.20 -4.93 -3.07
N GLY A 27 1.47 -4.76 -3.43
CA GLY A 27 2.14 -3.46 -3.50
C GLY A 27 2.08 -2.81 -4.88
N SER A 28 1.47 -3.46 -5.86
CA SER A 28 1.42 -3.04 -7.27
C SER A 28 0.97 -1.58 -7.44
N GLN A 29 0.01 -1.12 -6.63
CA GLN A 29 -0.50 0.26 -6.62
C GLN A 29 0.55 1.33 -6.26
N TYR A 30 1.66 0.96 -5.62
CA TYR A 30 2.73 1.88 -5.23
C TYR A 30 3.98 1.81 -6.12
N GLU A 31 4.07 0.87 -7.05
CA GLU A 31 5.27 0.66 -7.86
C GLU A 31 5.64 1.92 -8.67
N ALA A 32 4.65 2.55 -9.34
CA ALA A 32 4.89 3.75 -10.12
C ALA A 32 5.33 4.95 -9.24
N VAL A 33 4.71 5.10 -8.08
CA VAL A 33 5.03 6.15 -7.10
C VAL A 33 6.46 5.97 -6.59
N CYS A 34 6.81 4.74 -6.22
CA CYS A 34 8.14 4.42 -5.70
C CYS A 34 9.23 4.44 -6.77
N ALA A 35 8.91 4.11 -8.02
CA ALA A 35 9.80 4.31 -9.15
C ALA A 35 10.08 5.81 -9.39
N LYS A 36 9.06 6.67 -9.24
CA LYS A 36 9.22 8.13 -9.32
C LYS A 36 10.14 8.63 -8.20
N VAL A 37 9.97 8.15 -6.96
CA VAL A 37 10.85 8.48 -5.83
C VAL A 37 12.30 8.06 -6.11
N ALA A 38 12.51 6.81 -6.52
CA ALA A 38 13.84 6.28 -6.83
C ALA A 38 14.55 7.05 -7.94
N LYS A 39 13.78 7.60 -8.90
CA LYS A 39 14.31 8.37 -10.02
C LYS A 39 14.56 9.84 -9.68
N CYS A 40 13.66 10.47 -8.91
CA CYS A 40 13.57 11.93 -8.84
C CYS A 40 14.07 12.50 -7.51
N ASP A 41 13.98 11.75 -6.42
CA ASP A 41 14.58 12.17 -5.16
C ASP A 41 16.06 11.81 -5.14
N LYS A 42 16.93 12.81 -5.22
CA LYS A 42 18.39 12.63 -5.24
C LYS A 42 18.94 11.94 -3.99
N GLN A 43 18.31 12.16 -2.83
CA GLN A 43 18.73 11.51 -1.58
C GLN A 43 18.35 10.04 -1.61
N MET A 44 17.14 9.73 -2.06
CA MET A 44 16.63 8.36 -2.12
C MET A 44 17.30 7.54 -3.23
N ALA A 45 17.60 8.16 -4.38
CA ALA A 45 18.27 7.53 -5.51
C ALA A 45 19.67 6.98 -5.17
N ALA A 46 20.32 7.50 -4.12
CA ALA A 46 21.60 7.00 -3.63
C ALA A 46 21.48 5.62 -2.94
N PHE A 47 20.27 5.19 -2.56
CA PHE A 47 20.04 3.92 -1.90
C PHE A 47 19.67 2.82 -2.91
N PRO A 48 20.36 1.67 -2.88
CA PRO A 48 20.02 0.55 -3.74
C PRO A 48 18.65 -0.03 -3.37
N GLU A 49 17.88 -0.44 -4.39
CA GLU A 49 16.55 -1.05 -4.24
C GLU A 49 15.54 -0.18 -3.45
N ILE A 50 15.70 1.15 -3.53
CA ILE A 50 14.85 2.08 -2.78
C ILE A 50 13.39 2.06 -3.24
N ASP A 51 13.15 1.74 -4.51
CA ASP A 51 11.84 1.47 -5.09
C ASP A 51 11.13 0.32 -4.35
N LYS A 52 11.82 -0.81 -4.15
CA LYS A 52 11.27 -1.97 -3.43
C LYS A 52 11.04 -1.69 -1.95
N HIS A 53 11.95 -0.94 -1.33
CA HIS A 53 11.81 -0.54 0.07
C HIS A 53 10.64 0.42 0.27
N CYS A 54 10.48 1.38 -0.64
CA CYS A 54 9.34 2.30 -0.67
C CYS A 54 8.00 1.55 -0.80
N VAL A 55 7.90 0.57 -1.72
CA VAL A 55 6.67 -0.23 -1.88
C VAL A 55 6.33 -0.98 -0.60
N LYS A 56 7.31 -1.67 -0.01
CA LYS A 56 7.11 -2.39 1.27
C LYS A 56 6.67 -1.45 2.39
N MET A 57 7.22 -0.24 2.44
CA MET A 57 6.90 0.74 3.45
C MET A 57 5.45 1.22 3.31
N PHE A 58 5.02 1.63 2.10
CA PHE A 58 3.64 2.06 1.87
C PHE A 58 2.64 0.94 2.14
N VAL A 59 2.93 -0.28 1.70
CA VAL A 59 2.12 -1.46 2.02
C VAL A 59 2.00 -1.69 3.53
N SER A 60 3.12 -1.61 4.27
CA SER A 60 3.08 -1.80 5.72
C SER A 60 2.36 -0.67 6.44
N LEU A 61 2.46 0.57 5.93
CA LEU A 61 1.83 1.74 6.53
C LEU A 61 0.35 1.77 6.22
N GLU A 62 -0.10 1.37 5.04
CA GLU A 62 -1.53 1.34 4.70
C GLU A 62 -2.30 0.40 5.65
N GLN A 63 -1.68 -0.70 6.07
CA GLN A 63 -2.25 -1.62 7.06
C GLN A 63 -2.38 -1.03 8.47
N LYS A 64 -1.53 -0.06 8.83
CA LYS A 64 -1.47 0.52 10.18
C LYS A 64 -2.13 1.90 10.27
N LEU A 65 -2.00 2.67 9.20
CA LEU A 65 -2.23 4.11 9.08
C LEU A 65 -2.68 4.45 7.63
N PRO A 66 -3.82 3.91 7.17
CA PRO A 66 -4.28 4.15 5.80
C PRO A 66 -4.50 5.64 5.50
N ALA A 67 -4.95 6.42 6.50
CA ALA A 67 -5.19 7.86 6.37
C ALA A 67 -3.90 8.68 6.15
N ALA A 68 -2.73 8.15 6.52
CA ALA A 68 -1.46 8.86 6.36
C ALA A 68 -0.77 8.56 5.02
N VAL A 69 -1.10 7.42 4.38
CA VAL A 69 -0.48 7.00 3.12
C VAL A 69 -0.98 7.81 1.93
N SER A 70 -2.29 8.01 1.80
CA SER A 70 -2.87 8.70 0.64
C SER A 70 -2.30 10.11 0.43
N PRO A 71 -2.17 10.98 1.46
CA PRO A 71 -1.59 12.31 1.30
C PRO A 71 -0.13 12.29 0.81
N ALA A 72 0.66 11.31 1.27
CA ALA A 72 2.04 11.18 0.85
C ALA A 72 2.16 10.74 -0.61
N VAL A 73 1.33 9.77 -1.03
CA VAL A 73 1.25 9.30 -2.42
C VAL A 73 0.81 10.43 -3.35
N GLU A 74 -0.20 11.21 -2.93
CA GLU A 74 -0.68 12.36 -3.70
C GLU A 74 0.38 13.44 -3.85
N CYS A 75 1.09 13.79 -2.76
CA CYS A 75 2.22 14.70 -2.80
C CYS A 75 3.28 14.24 -3.81
N ILE A 76 3.71 12.98 -3.73
CA ILE A 76 4.72 12.43 -4.65
C ILE A 76 4.25 12.51 -6.10
N ASN A 77 2.99 12.20 -6.38
CA ASN A 77 2.45 12.22 -7.74
C ASN A 77 2.39 13.64 -8.31
N ASN A 78 1.99 14.63 -7.50
CA ASN A 78 1.78 16.00 -7.95
C ASN A 78 3.05 16.86 -7.92
N THR A 79 4.09 16.47 -7.18
CA THR A 79 5.36 17.20 -7.16
C THR A 79 6.20 16.92 -8.42
N PRO A 80 6.69 17.95 -9.13
CA PRO A 80 7.66 17.79 -10.22
C PRO A 80 8.94 17.10 -9.75
N CYS A 81 9.63 16.40 -10.66
CA CYS A 81 10.80 15.60 -10.27
C CYS A 81 11.97 16.45 -9.74
N GLU A 82 12.09 17.70 -10.16
CA GLU A 82 13.11 18.65 -9.74
C GLU A 82 12.96 19.08 -8.27
N GLU A 83 11.73 19.00 -7.74
CA GLU A 83 11.35 19.44 -6.40
C GLU A 83 10.99 18.28 -5.46
N LEU A 84 10.96 17.06 -5.99
CA LEU A 84 10.50 15.88 -5.28
C LEU A 84 11.45 15.53 -4.14
N SER A 85 10.90 15.56 -2.93
CA SER A 85 11.54 15.05 -1.73
C SER A 85 10.58 14.12 -1.01
N PHE A 86 10.95 12.85 -0.94
CA PHE A 86 10.21 11.82 -0.24
C PHE A 86 10.03 12.17 1.23
N ALA A 87 11.09 12.65 1.88
CA ALA A 87 11.06 13.08 3.28
C ALA A 87 9.95 14.12 3.51
N LYS A 88 9.87 15.16 2.67
CA LYS A 88 8.81 16.19 2.75
C LYS A 88 7.41 15.63 2.52
N CYS A 89 7.21 14.83 1.46
CA CYS A 89 5.91 14.21 1.21
C CYS A 89 5.49 13.20 2.29
N SER A 90 6.46 12.66 3.05
CA SER A 90 6.23 11.70 4.13
C SER A 90 6.14 12.30 5.53
N GLU A 91 6.28 13.62 5.69
CA GLU A 91 6.36 14.27 7.01
C GLU A 91 5.11 14.00 7.87
N GLY A 92 3.92 14.09 7.27
CA GLY A 92 2.67 13.76 7.93
C GLY A 92 2.58 12.27 8.34
N MET A 93 3.26 11.36 7.63
CA MET A 93 3.30 9.94 8.03
C MET A 93 4.09 9.74 9.33
N ALA A 94 5.21 10.45 9.50
CA ALA A 94 6.01 10.39 10.72
C ALA A 94 5.26 10.93 11.94
N GLN A 95 4.52 12.03 11.79
CA GLN A 95 3.69 12.61 12.85
C GLN A 95 2.57 11.65 13.30
N ASN A 96 1.91 10.98 12.35
CA ASN A 96 0.88 9.98 12.67
C ASN A 96 1.44 8.75 13.38
N LEU A 97 2.68 8.33 13.05
CA LEU A 97 3.36 7.24 13.75
C LEU A 97 3.72 7.60 15.19
N GLN A 98 4.16 8.84 15.46
CA GLN A 98 4.47 9.29 16.81
C GLN A 98 3.24 9.26 17.73
N GLY A 99 2.06 9.61 17.21
CA GLY A 99 0.80 9.51 17.95
C GLY A 99 0.32 8.07 18.26
N MET A 100 0.94 7.06 17.64
CA MET A 100 0.60 5.65 17.85
C MET A 100 1.55 4.89 18.79
N ILE A 101 2.65 5.51 19.21
CA ILE A 101 3.60 4.91 20.16
C ILE A 101 3.26 5.43 21.56
N PRO A 102 2.69 4.61 22.45
CA PRO A 102 2.39 5.04 23.81
C PRO A 102 3.67 5.45 24.53
N GLY A 103 3.72 6.68 25.05
CA GLY A 103 4.81 7.16 25.90
C GLY A 103 5.89 8.02 25.22
N LEU A 104 5.77 8.32 23.93
CA LEU A 104 6.57 9.39 23.30
C LEU A 104 5.82 10.73 23.40
N PRO A 105 6.48 11.83 23.82
CA PRO A 105 5.84 13.14 23.84
C PRO A 105 5.46 13.52 22.40
N GLN A 106 4.17 13.76 22.18
CA GLN A 106 3.69 14.43 20.98
C GLN A 106 4.19 15.88 21.04
N GLN A 107 5.00 16.29 20.07
CA GLN A 107 5.47 17.68 19.94
C GLN A 107 4.44 18.54 19.20
#